data_AF-A0A954E039-F1
#
_entry.id   AF-A0A954E039-F1
#
_cell.length_a   1.000
_cell.length_b   1.000
_cell.length_c   1.000
_cell.angle_alpha   90.00
_cell.angle_beta   90.00
_cell.angle_gamma   90.00
#
_symmetry.space_group_name_H-M   'P 1'
#
loop_
_entity.id
_entity.type
_entity.pdbx_description
1 polymer ?
#
loop_
_entity_poly.entity_id
_entity_poly.type
_entity_poly.pdbx_seq_one_letter_code
_entity_poly.pdbx_strand_id
1 'polypeptide(L)'
;MRLRWAAFAMLALAACRSTSVEHRTQGLRELYPADTTTRADVRTSLGGGPILSVTRPEAGWESCSDVDVANRADDVAMETGRQVELVERYILPDGLFGLCYCWFFYDEDDRVVDVAWQYCSD
;
A
#
# COMPACT_ATOMS: atom_id res chain seq x y z
N MET A 1 -56.92 -2.17 5.55
CA MET A 1 -56.45 -3.44 4.94
C MET A 1 -55.75 -3.12 3.62
N ARG A 2 -54.42 -3.05 3.58
CA ARG A 2 -53.63 -3.06 2.34
C ARG A 2 -52.39 -3.93 2.56
N LEU A 3 -52.34 -5.00 1.77
CA LEU A 3 -51.25 -5.98 1.64
C LEU A 3 -49.96 -5.24 1.21
N ARG A 4 -48.76 -5.46 1.77
CA ARG A 4 -47.87 -6.64 1.84
C ARG A 4 -47.15 -6.96 0.51
N TRP A 5 -45.82 -6.98 0.56
CA TRP A 5 -44.81 -7.48 -0.41
C TRP A 5 -44.51 -6.57 -1.62
N ALA A 6 -43.29 -6.38 -2.12
CA ALA A 6 -42.15 -7.28 -2.14
C ALA A 6 -40.80 -6.54 -2.14
N ALA A 7 -39.86 -7.12 -1.41
CA ALA A 7 -38.44 -6.97 -1.66
C ALA A 7 -38.12 -7.46 -3.08
N PHE A 8 -37.40 -6.66 -3.85
CA PHE A 8 -36.66 -7.17 -5.00
C PHE A 8 -35.19 -6.88 -4.76
N ALA A 9 -34.51 -7.94 -4.34
CA ALA A 9 -33.07 -8.07 -4.36
C ALA A 9 -32.56 -7.79 -5.78
N MET A 10 -31.87 -6.67 -5.97
CA MET A 10 -30.90 -6.59 -7.05
C MET A 10 -29.69 -7.41 -6.61
N LEU A 11 -29.59 -8.60 -7.17
CA LEU A 11 -28.40 -9.42 -7.19
C LEU A 11 -27.21 -8.55 -7.60
N ALA A 12 -26.33 -8.23 -6.65
CA ALA A 12 -24.95 -7.88 -6.93
C ALA A 12 -24.26 -9.16 -7.42
N LEU A 13 -24.38 -9.39 -8.72
CA LEU A 13 -23.73 -10.47 -9.44
C LEU A 13 -22.21 -10.39 -9.20
N ALA A 14 -21.69 -11.46 -8.63
CA ALA A 14 -20.35 -11.98 -8.87
C ALA A 14 -19.21 -10.95 -8.74
N ALA A 15 -18.79 -10.74 -7.50
CA ALA A 15 -17.41 -10.44 -7.18
C ALA A 15 -16.50 -11.61 -7.61
N CYS A 16 -16.30 -11.77 -8.92
CA CYS A 16 -15.14 -12.47 -9.46
C CYS A 16 -13.93 -11.55 -9.22
N ARG A 17 -13.51 -11.44 -7.97
CA ARG A 17 -12.30 -10.75 -7.56
C ARG A 17 -11.10 -11.63 -7.92
N SER A 18 -10.68 -11.60 -9.18
CA SER A 18 -9.22 -11.58 -9.41
C SER A 18 -8.76 -10.26 -8.78
N THR A 19 -8.36 -10.27 -7.51
CA THR A 19 -7.83 -9.04 -6.89
C THR A 19 -6.51 -8.74 -7.58
N SER A 20 -6.57 -7.91 -8.61
CA SER A 20 -5.40 -7.40 -9.28
C SER A 20 -4.59 -6.55 -8.30
N VAL A 21 -3.30 -6.36 -8.61
CA VAL A 21 -2.39 -5.54 -7.81
C VAL A 21 -3.01 -4.15 -7.56
N GLU A 22 -3.66 -3.57 -8.56
CA GLU A 22 -4.30 -2.25 -8.47
C GLU A 22 -5.43 -2.23 -7.43
N HIS A 23 -6.29 -3.25 -7.38
CA HIS A 23 -7.36 -3.31 -6.38
C HIS A 23 -6.79 -3.42 -4.96
N ARG A 24 -5.75 -4.25 -4.78
CA ARG A 24 -5.11 -4.41 -3.47
C ARG A 24 -4.41 -3.13 -3.02
N THR A 25 -3.67 -2.49 -3.92
CA THR A 25 -3.04 -1.19 -3.68
C THR A 25 -4.08 -0.13 -3.31
N GLN A 26 -5.20 -0.06 -4.02
CA GLN A 26 -6.29 0.86 -3.69
C GLN A 26 -6.85 0.60 -2.28
N GLY A 27 -7.04 -0.67 -1.90
CA GLY A 27 -7.45 -1.02 -0.54
C GLY A 27 -6.44 -0.61 0.53
N LEU A 28 -5.13 -0.67 0.25
CA LEU A 28 -4.11 -0.15 1.16
C LEU A 28 -4.19 1.37 1.29
N ARG A 29 -4.41 2.11 0.19
CA ARG A 29 -4.58 3.58 0.22
C ARG A 29 -5.78 4.01 1.07
N GLU A 30 -6.86 3.23 1.06
CA GLU A 30 -8.03 3.47 1.90
C GLU A 30 -7.75 3.21 3.40
N LEU A 31 -6.92 2.22 3.72
CA LEU A 31 -6.54 1.89 5.10
C LEU A 31 -5.47 2.83 5.66
N TYR A 32 -4.55 3.26 4.80
CA TYR A 32 -3.40 4.09 5.15
C TYR A 32 -3.40 5.36 4.27
N PRO A 33 -4.37 6.25 4.47
CA PRO A 33 -4.48 7.48 3.69
C PRO A 33 -3.24 8.35 3.84
N ALA A 34 -2.78 8.90 2.71
CA ALA A 34 -1.67 9.84 2.65
C ALA A 34 -1.92 11.08 3.53
N ASP A 35 -0.84 11.74 3.96
CA ASP A 35 -0.83 12.95 4.81
C ASP A 35 -1.35 12.79 6.24
N THR A 36 -2.20 11.81 6.49
CA THR A 36 -2.81 11.55 7.80
C THR A 36 -2.20 10.37 8.52
N THR A 37 -1.75 9.36 7.78
CA THR A 37 -1.15 8.16 8.37
C THR A 37 0.33 8.38 8.61
N THR A 38 0.81 8.17 9.84
CA THR A 38 2.24 8.24 10.15
C THR A 38 2.91 6.87 10.03
N ARG A 39 4.24 6.85 9.91
CA ARG A 39 5.04 5.62 10.01
C ARG A 39 4.82 4.88 11.32
N ALA A 40 4.61 5.62 12.41
CA ALA A 40 4.30 5.03 13.72
C ALA A 40 2.95 4.30 13.71
N ASP A 41 1.94 4.87 13.06
CA ASP A 41 0.62 4.24 12.92
C ASP A 41 0.70 2.95 12.10
N VAL A 42 1.44 2.95 10.99
CA VAL A 42 1.66 1.76 10.15
C VAL A 42 2.33 0.65 10.96
N ARG A 43 3.45 0.95 11.62
CA ARG A 43 4.18 -0.03 12.44
C ARG A 43 3.33 -0.60 13.57
N THR A 44 2.52 0.25 14.21
CA THR A 44 1.62 -0.18 15.29
C THR A 44 0.49 -1.06 14.75
N SER A 45 -0.11 -0.69 13.62
CA SER A 45 -1.19 -1.44 12.96
C SER A 45 -0.74 -2.83 12.52
N LEU A 46 0.46 -2.94 11.95
CA LEU A 46 0.99 -4.20 11.42
C LEU A 46 1.61 -5.09 12.51
N GLY A 47 1.92 -4.55 13.69
CA GLY A 47 2.40 -5.31 14.85
C GLY A 47 3.80 -5.91 14.71
N GLY A 48 4.52 -5.61 13.61
CA GLY A 48 5.86 -6.09 13.31
C GLY A 48 6.69 -5.03 12.60
N GLY A 49 8.01 -5.18 12.62
CA GLY A 49 8.93 -4.29 11.91
C GLY A 49 8.97 -4.60 10.40
N PRO A 50 9.39 -3.63 9.58
CA PRO A 50 9.56 -3.86 8.15
C PRO A 50 10.73 -4.83 7.90
N ILE A 51 10.64 -5.60 6.81
CA ILE A 51 11.74 -6.45 6.33
C ILE A 51 12.81 -5.64 5.59
N LEU A 52 12.48 -4.41 5.18
CA LEU A 52 13.37 -3.45 4.54
C LEU A 52 12.94 -2.04 4.95
N SER A 53 13.91 -1.21 5.33
CA SER A 53 13.71 0.21 5.66
C SER A 53 14.90 0.98 5.10
N VAL A 54 14.67 1.79 4.07
CA VAL A 54 15.72 2.54 3.36
C VAL A 54 15.38 4.01 3.37
N THR A 55 16.31 4.82 3.87
CA THR A 55 16.23 6.28 3.82
C THR A 55 16.86 6.79 2.53
N ARG A 56 16.29 7.87 1.97
CA ARG A 56 16.82 8.55 0.80
C ARG A 56 18.28 8.94 1.05
N PRO A 57 19.23 8.52 0.21
CA PRO A 57 20.60 8.99 0.32
C PRO A 57 20.70 10.51 0.12
N GLU A 58 21.72 11.16 0.71
CA GLU A 58 21.96 12.60 0.53
C GLU A 58 22.11 12.99 -0.95
N ALA A 59 22.71 12.10 -1.75
CA ALA A 59 22.89 12.27 -3.19
C ALA A 59 21.66 11.86 -4.02
N GLY A 60 20.52 11.55 -3.39
CA GLY A 60 19.27 11.18 -4.04
C GLY A 60 19.08 9.68 -4.28
N TRP A 61 17.88 9.31 -4.75
CA TRP A 61 17.50 7.90 -4.98
C TRP A 61 18.31 7.24 -6.09
N GLU A 62 18.81 8.01 -7.05
CA GLU A 62 19.71 7.56 -8.11
C GLU A 62 21.04 6.98 -7.59
N SER A 63 21.41 7.32 -6.35
CA SER A 63 22.61 6.82 -5.68
C SER A 63 22.32 5.64 -4.73
N CYS A 64 21.06 5.23 -4.60
CA CYS A 64 20.68 4.10 -3.77
C CYS A 64 21.21 2.79 -4.39
N SER A 65 21.84 1.97 -3.56
CA SER A 65 22.38 0.67 -3.98
C SER A 65 21.30 -0.36 -4.32
N ASP A 66 20.09 -0.18 -3.80
CA ASP A 66 18.94 -1.03 -4.11
C ASP A 66 18.12 -0.39 -5.23
N VAL A 67 18.30 -0.89 -6.45
CA VAL A 67 17.69 -0.35 -7.66
C VAL A 67 16.16 -0.49 -7.66
N ASP A 68 15.61 -1.55 -7.05
CA ASP A 68 14.15 -1.73 -6.97
C ASP A 68 13.54 -0.68 -6.03
N VAL A 69 14.18 -0.43 -4.88
CA VAL A 69 13.77 0.64 -3.96
C VAL A 69 13.86 2.01 -4.62
N ALA A 70 14.98 2.30 -5.30
CA ALA A 70 15.19 3.56 -5.99
C ALA A 70 14.10 3.85 -7.03
N ASN A 71 13.86 2.90 -7.94
CA ASN A 71 12.87 3.04 -9.00
C ASN A 71 11.47 3.25 -8.43
N ARG A 72 11.08 2.50 -7.39
CA ARG A 72 9.76 2.65 -6.76
C ARG A 72 9.60 4.00 -6.09
N ALA A 73 10.63 4.50 -5.41
CA ALA A 73 10.59 5.82 -4.78
C ALA A 73 10.46 6.92 -5.83
N ASP A 74 11.19 6.81 -6.95
CA ASP A 74 11.11 7.75 -8.06
C ASP A 74 9.74 7.70 -8.76
N ASP A 75 9.18 6.51 -9.01
CA ASP A 75 7.84 6.34 -9.59
C ASP A 75 6.78 7.02 -8.73
N VAL A 76 6.79 6.77 -7.42
CA VAL A 76 5.86 7.41 -6.47
C VAL A 76 6.06 8.93 -6.44
N ALA A 77 7.31 9.40 -6.47
CA ALA A 77 7.58 10.83 -6.49
C ALA A 77 7.06 11.50 -7.77
N MET A 78 7.21 10.84 -8.92
CA MET A 78 6.67 11.32 -10.20
C MET A 78 5.14 11.33 -10.23
N GLU A 79 4.49 10.28 -9.72
CA GLU A 79 3.03 10.15 -9.72
C GLU A 79 2.36 11.15 -8.76
N THR A 80 2.94 11.35 -7.58
CA THR A 80 2.35 12.19 -6.52
C THR A 80 2.83 13.63 -6.57
N GLY A 81 3.95 13.90 -7.25
CA GLY A 81 4.64 15.20 -7.22
C GLY A 81 5.28 15.51 -5.86
N ARG A 82 5.48 14.50 -5.01
CA ARG A 82 6.01 14.64 -3.65
C ARG A 82 7.33 13.93 -3.50
N GLN A 83 8.17 14.44 -2.61
CA GLN A 83 9.43 13.79 -2.30
C GLN A 83 9.21 12.62 -1.33
N VAL A 84 9.82 11.47 -1.64
CA VAL A 84 9.86 10.30 -0.76
C VAL A 84 11.20 10.32 -0.03
N GLU A 85 11.19 10.41 1.30
CA GLU A 85 12.38 10.38 2.15
C GLU A 85 12.70 8.99 2.68
N LEU A 86 11.71 8.12 2.76
CA LEU A 86 11.90 6.79 3.33
C LEU A 86 10.96 5.78 2.69
N VAL A 87 11.47 4.57 2.48
CA VAL A 87 10.71 3.43 1.95
C VAL A 87 10.78 2.29 2.95
N GLU A 88 9.62 1.75 3.32
CA GLU A 88 9.52 0.51 4.07
C GLU A 88 8.79 -0.57 3.28
N ARG A 89 9.24 -1.82 3.44
CA ARG A 89 8.54 -2.99 2.93
C ARG A 89 8.22 -3.95 4.06
N TYR A 90 6.97 -4.39 4.09
CA TYR A 90 6.45 -5.37 5.03
C TYR A 90 6.08 -6.64 4.28
N ILE A 91 6.28 -7.79 4.93
CA ILE A 91 5.75 -9.07 4.46
C ILE A 91 4.50 -9.40 5.26
N LEU A 92 3.36 -9.54 4.59
CA LEU A 92 2.07 -9.78 5.22
C LEU A 92 1.39 -11.02 4.64
N PRO A 93 0.55 -11.73 5.41
CA PRO A 93 -0.27 -12.82 4.89
C PRO A 93 -1.24 -12.34 3.80
N ASP A 94 -1.33 -13.09 2.70
CA ASP A 94 -2.35 -12.93 1.67
C ASP A 94 -3.16 -14.22 1.51
N GLY A 95 -4.25 -14.32 2.26
CA GLY A 95 -5.07 -15.54 2.32
C GLY A 95 -4.41 -16.69 3.08
N LEU A 96 -4.87 -17.91 2.82
CA LEU A 96 -4.46 -19.11 3.57
C LEU A 96 -3.02 -19.58 3.29
N PHE A 97 -2.48 -19.29 2.10
CA PHE A 97 -1.20 -19.83 1.65
C PHE A 97 -0.32 -18.82 0.89
N GLY A 98 -0.72 -17.54 0.87
CA GLY A 98 0.02 -16.49 0.18
C GLY A 98 0.75 -15.56 1.14
N LEU A 99 1.84 -14.98 0.66
CA LEU A 99 2.49 -13.82 1.26
C LEU A 99 2.50 -12.69 0.23
N CYS A 100 2.42 -11.47 0.72
CA CYS A 100 2.51 -10.27 -0.10
C CYS A 100 3.53 -9.30 0.49
N TYR A 101 4.07 -8.45 -0.38
CA TYR A 101 4.79 -7.27 0.03
C TYR A 101 3.84 -6.08 0.04
N CYS A 102 3.87 -5.33 1.14
CA CYS A 102 3.25 -4.02 1.24
C CYS A 102 4.36 -2.99 1.39
N TRP A 103 4.45 -2.09 0.41
CA TRP A 103 5.39 -1.00 0.36
C TRP A 103 4.73 0.27 0.89
N PHE A 104 5.48 1.01 1.68
CA PHE A 104 5.06 2.31 2.21
C PHE A 104 6.15 3.33 1.92
N PHE A 105 5.73 4.46 1.38
CA PHE A 105 6.59 5.58 1.00
C PHE A 105 6.26 6.75 1.90
N TYR A 106 7.27 7.34 2.53
CA TYR A 106 7.09 8.38 3.53
C TYR A 106 7.82 9.66 3.14
N ASP A 107 7.29 10.80 3.59
CA ASP A 107 7.95 12.11 3.49
C ASP A 107 8.88 12.38 4.69
N GLU A 108 9.44 13.59 4.74
CA GLU A 108 10.36 14.04 5.81
C GLU A 108 9.71 14.09 7.20
N ASP A 109 8.37 14.20 7.25
CA ASP A 109 7.58 14.26 8.48
C ASP A 109 7.11 12.85 8.93
N ASP A 110 7.69 11.78 8.37
CA ASP A 110 7.30 10.38 8.58
C ASP A 110 5.81 10.12 8.26
N ARG A 111 5.21 10.85 7.31
CA ARG A 111 3.83 10.62 6.85
C ARG A 111 3.80 9.85 5.56
N VAL A 112 2.78 9.01 5.39
CA VAL A 112 2.57 8.25 4.16
C VAL A 112 2.36 9.24 2.99
N VAL A 113 3.17 9.09 1.95
CA VAL A 113 3.03 9.71 0.64
C VAL A 113 2.16 8.82 -0.25
N ASP A 114 2.50 7.52 -0.32
CA ASP A 114 1.73 6.50 -1.01
C ASP A 114 2.04 5.10 -0.47
N VAL A 115 1.31 4.11 -0.96
CA VAL A 115 1.48 2.68 -0.65
C VAL A 115 1.33 1.83 -1.90
N ALA A 116 1.98 0.67 -1.92
CA ALA A 116 1.83 -0.30 -3.00
C ALA A 116 1.75 -1.74 -2.48
N TRP A 117 0.98 -2.56 -3.17
CA TRP A 117 0.88 -3.99 -2.92
C TRP A 117 1.62 -4.79 -4.01
N GLN A 118 2.22 -5.93 -3.68
CA GLN A 118 2.92 -6.80 -4.63
C GLN A 118 2.85 -8.26 -4.17
N TYR A 119 2.76 -9.24 -5.09
CA TYR A 119 2.90 -10.65 -4.72
C TYR A 119 4.35 -10.93 -4.30
N CYS A 120 4.58 -11.77 -3.29
CA CYS A 120 5.96 -12.16 -2.96
C CYS A 120 6.65 -13.00 -4.04
N SER A 121 5.90 -13.53 -5.00
CA SER A 121 6.41 -14.28 -6.16
C SER A 121 6.80 -13.40 -7.34
N ASP A 122 6.46 -12.11 -7.31
CA ASP A 122 6.81 -11.15 -8.36
C ASP A 122 8.28 -10.73 -8.29
#